data_AF-A0A944HCG3-F1
#
_entry.id   AF-A0A944HCG3-F1
#
_cell.length_a   1.000
_cell.length_b   1.000
_cell.length_c   1.000
_cell.angle_alpha   90.00
_cell.angle_beta   90.00
_cell.angle_gamma   90.00
#
_symmetry.space_group_name_H-M   'P 1'
#
loop_
_entity.id
_entity.type
_entity.pdbx_description
1 polymer ?
#
loop_
_entity_poly.entity_id
_entity_poly.type
_entity_poly.pdbx_seq_one_letter_code
_entity_poly.pdbx_strand_id
1 'polypeptide(L)'
;MCRLGVLLIAGAPLCVSAQGPAGGPPPAAFAACVNQPAGAACAFDAPHGEVRGSCRRMREPALVCVPGDGPRGAMRPDGTAGRPPGASSPGGSSPELVIASRAAGATRVSGRLPDTGQGSCFDDARPIPCPPPGAAYYGQDAHYLGAPRDYRDNGDGTLSDRVTGLMWQQGHNAQRRDFPSAQAACTALRLGGHDDWRLPNITELFSLADFAGVTGRRAFIDPRFALSAPSADVLRGDRFAATHRPEMMGQTWSATRYRGDHWDRPGEEAAFFFNFLDGRIKQAPTAAGGPALFYRCVRGAPWGDNDFAANGDGTVSDRAFGLMWQQADDGQPRDWRAALAYCETLRLAGHEDWRLPNAKELQSLVDYGRPAPAIDTSVFRIADPRGWFWTSTTHGEQPSEAVYVCFGKCTSVDGVDVHGAGGQRSDPKAGEASRYRAGRGGQQDEVRIRNYARCVRPAP
;
A
#
# COMPACT_ATOMS: atom_id res chain seq x y z
N MET A 1 40.79 -65.94 7.36
CA MET A 1 39.72 -66.74 7.96
C MET A 1 38.41 -65.99 7.82
N CYS A 2 37.37 -66.70 7.36
CA CYS A 2 35.92 -66.39 7.30
C CYS A 2 35.41 -65.48 8.45
N ARG A 3 34.35 -64.64 8.33
CA ARG A 3 33.02 -64.87 7.73
C ARG A 3 32.28 -63.59 7.31
N LEU A 4 31.34 -63.80 6.39
CA LEU A 4 30.18 -62.98 6.02
C LEU A 4 29.35 -62.44 7.20
N GLY A 5 28.77 -61.25 7.02
CA GLY A 5 27.60 -60.75 7.72
C GLY A 5 26.88 -59.68 6.88
N VAL A 6 25.80 -60.07 6.23
CA VAL A 6 24.84 -59.18 5.53
C VAL A 6 24.03 -58.42 6.57
N LEU A 7 23.89 -57.09 6.46
CA LEU A 7 22.73 -56.41 7.04
C LEU A 7 22.31 -55.16 6.24
N LEU A 8 21.03 -55.18 5.89
CA LEU A 8 20.20 -54.26 5.13
C LEU A 8 20.35 -52.76 5.44
N ILE A 9 20.36 -51.96 4.37
CA ILE A 9 20.06 -50.53 4.36
C ILE A 9 18.53 -50.37 4.47
N ALA A 10 18.05 -49.84 5.60
CA ALA A 10 16.67 -49.40 5.75
C ALA A 10 16.64 -47.87 5.77
N GLY A 11 16.33 -47.27 4.60
CA GLY A 11 15.83 -45.91 4.51
C GLY A 11 14.32 -45.93 4.69
N ALA A 12 13.80 -45.06 5.54
CA ALA A 12 12.38 -44.76 5.66
C ALA A 12 12.20 -43.26 5.96
N PRO A 13 11.08 -42.67 5.51
CA PRO A 13 11.09 -41.39 4.80
C PRO A 13 10.54 -40.23 5.63
N LEU A 14 10.87 -39.02 5.18
CA LEU A 14 10.20 -37.78 5.57
C LEU A 14 8.74 -37.81 5.08
N CYS A 15 7.80 -37.90 6.02
CA CYS A 15 6.39 -37.61 5.77
C CYS A 15 6.18 -36.09 5.73
N VAL A 16 5.90 -35.55 4.55
CA VAL A 16 5.16 -34.30 4.38
C VAL A 16 3.86 -34.63 3.66
N SER A 17 2.75 -34.39 4.37
CA SER A 17 1.39 -34.61 3.91
C SER A 17 1.01 -33.56 2.86
N ALA A 18 0.59 -34.00 1.67
CA ALA A 18 0.09 -33.18 0.59
C ALA A 18 -1.42 -32.86 0.77
N GLN A 19 -1.80 -31.62 0.43
CA GLN A 19 -3.18 -31.12 0.38
C GLN A 19 -3.88 -31.49 -0.93
N GLY A 20 -5.22 -31.43 -0.91
CA GLY A 20 -6.11 -31.14 -2.05
C GLY A 20 -7.47 -30.67 -1.51
N PRO A 21 -8.30 -29.86 -2.23
CA PRO A 21 -8.57 -29.90 -3.68
C PRO A 21 -8.56 -28.48 -4.36
N ALA A 22 -8.79 -28.19 -5.66
CA ALA A 22 -9.45 -28.86 -6.78
C ALA A 22 -9.02 -28.30 -8.17
N GLY A 23 -8.98 -29.16 -9.21
CA GLY A 23 -9.60 -28.89 -10.52
C GLY A 23 -8.80 -28.28 -11.70
N GLY A 24 -7.81 -28.99 -12.27
CA GLY A 24 -7.25 -28.69 -13.61
C GLY A 24 -6.35 -29.82 -14.16
N PRO A 25 -6.12 -29.94 -15.49
CA PRO A 25 -5.20 -30.94 -16.03
C PRO A 25 -3.77 -30.70 -15.52
N PRO A 26 -3.02 -31.75 -15.14
CA PRO A 26 -1.68 -31.59 -14.61
C PRO A 26 -0.72 -31.04 -15.67
N PRO A 27 0.38 -30.36 -15.29
CA PRO A 27 1.35 -29.79 -16.23
C PRO A 27 1.89 -30.80 -17.26
N ALA A 28 2.04 -32.07 -16.87
CA ALA A 28 2.47 -33.16 -17.74
C ALA A 28 1.51 -33.37 -18.93
N ALA A 29 0.21 -33.08 -18.78
CA ALA A 29 -0.78 -33.18 -19.85
C ALA A 29 -0.59 -32.10 -20.93
N PHE A 30 -0.10 -30.91 -20.57
CA PHE A 30 0.24 -29.86 -21.54
C PHE A 30 1.59 -30.14 -22.21
N ALA A 31 2.58 -30.60 -21.44
CA ALA A 31 3.89 -30.97 -21.96
C ALA A 31 3.80 -32.04 -23.05
N ALA A 32 2.89 -33.00 -22.89
CA ALA A 32 2.62 -34.05 -23.88
C ALA A 32 2.09 -33.54 -25.23
N CYS A 33 1.68 -32.27 -25.32
CA CYS A 33 1.12 -31.64 -26.52
C CYS A 33 1.88 -30.40 -27.01
N VAL A 34 3.04 -30.10 -26.41
CA VAL A 34 3.92 -29.02 -26.89
C VAL A 34 4.47 -29.39 -28.28
N ASN A 35 4.36 -28.46 -29.23
CA ASN A 35 4.74 -28.63 -30.64
C ASN A 35 4.03 -29.77 -31.40
N GLN A 36 2.93 -30.30 -30.85
CA GLN A 36 2.10 -31.29 -31.52
C GLN A 36 0.91 -30.60 -32.21
N PRO A 37 0.40 -31.10 -33.35
CA PRO A 37 -0.82 -30.60 -33.94
C PRO A 37 -2.06 -31.04 -33.13
N ALA A 38 -3.16 -30.30 -33.26
CA ALA A 38 -4.43 -30.71 -32.67
C ALA A 38 -4.87 -32.07 -33.24
N GLY A 39 -5.27 -32.99 -32.37
CA GLY A 39 -5.64 -34.37 -32.71
C GLY A 39 -4.49 -35.38 -32.63
N ALA A 40 -3.24 -34.95 -32.45
CA ALA A 40 -2.12 -35.87 -32.24
C ALA A 40 -2.33 -36.74 -30.99
N ALA A 41 -1.89 -38.00 -31.06
CA ALA A 41 -1.88 -38.88 -29.89
C ALA A 41 -0.85 -38.37 -28.86
N CYS A 42 -1.17 -38.50 -27.58
CA CYS A 42 -0.33 -38.03 -26.48
C CYS A 42 -0.45 -38.97 -25.27
N ALA A 43 0.58 -38.98 -24.43
CA ALA A 43 0.60 -39.72 -23.17
C ALA A 43 1.41 -38.98 -22.10
N PHE A 44 1.06 -39.14 -20.83
CA PHE A 44 1.83 -38.63 -19.70
C PHE A 44 1.58 -39.44 -18.43
N ASP A 45 2.55 -39.47 -17.51
CA ASP A 45 2.40 -40.15 -16.22
C ASP A 45 1.68 -39.27 -15.19
N ALA A 46 0.62 -39.81 -14.58
CA ALA A 46 -0.08 -39.21 -13.45
C ALA A 46 0.15 -40.04 -12.18
N PRO A 47 -0.14 -39.50 -10.97
CA PRO A 47 0.01 -40.23 -9.71
C PRO A 47 -0.75 -41.57 -9.61
N HIS A 48 -1.68 -41.81 -10.53
CA HIS A 48 -2.50 -43.02 -10.60
C HIS A 48 -2.23 -43.88 -11.86
N GLY A 49 -1.15 -43.61 -12.59
CA GLY A 49 -0.74 -44.36 -13.79
C GLY A 49 -0.62 -43.48 -15.06
N GLU A 50 -0.13 -44.08 -16.14
CA GLU A 50 0.01 -43.43 -17.44
C GLU A 50 -1.37 -43.13 -18.05
N VAL A 51 -1.56 -41.89 -18.51
CA VAL A 51 -2.78 -41.42 -19.17
C VAL A 51 -2.49 -41.22 -20.65
N ARG A 52 -3.27 -41.86 -21.52
CA ARG A 52 -3.19 -41.76 -23.00
C ARG A 52 -4.40 -41.05 -23.57
N GLY A 53 -4.20 -40.21 -24.59
CA GLY A 53 -5.24 -39.36 -25.13
C GLY A 53 -4.91 -38.70 -26.47
N SER A 54 -5.61 -37.60 -26.75
CA SER A 54 -5.39 -36.76 -27.95
C SER A 54 -5.21 -35.29 -27.57
N CYS A 55 -4.33 -34.58 -28.28
CA CYS A 55 -4.08 -33.16 -28.07
C CYS A 55 -5.27 -32.31 -28.51
N ARG A 56 -5.93 -31.62 -27.58
CA ARG A 56 -7.10 -30.76 -27.86
C ARG A 56 -6.87 -29.34 -27.39
N ARG A 57 -7.50 -28.36 -28.04
CA ARG A 57 -7.43 -26.95 -27.64
C ARG A 57 -8.22 -26.73 -26.36
N MET A 58 -7.59 -26.10 -25.37
CA MET A 58 -8.29 -25.68 -24.14
C MET A 58 -8.34 -24.15 -23.99
N ARG A 59 -7.22 -23.43 -24.16
CA ARG A 59 -7.15 -21.94 -24.28
C ARG A 59 -5.93 -21.54 -25.12
N GLU A 60 -6.04 -20.51 -25.95
CA GLU A 60 -4.94 -20.11 -26.84
C GLU A 60 -3.73 -19.60 -26.03
N PRO A 61 -2.49 -19.98 -26.42
CA PRO A 61 -2.11 -20.78 -27.60
C PRO A 61 -1.88 -22.29 -27.33
N ALA A 62 -2.28 -22.87 -26.19
CA ALA A 62 -1.82 -24.20 -25.78
C ALA A 62 -2.81 -25.36 -26.01
N LEU A 63 -2.30 -26.49 -26.54
CA LEU A 63 -2.98 -27.79 -26.60
C LEU A 63 -2.71 -28.61 -25.34
N VAL A 64 -3.66 -29.45 -24.95
CA VAL A 64 -3.55 -30.34 -23.78
C VAL A 64 -3.97 -31.77 -24.14
N CYS A 65 -3.31 -32.76 -23.53
CA CYS A 65 -3.62 -34.16 -23.72
C CYS A 65 -4.92 -34.55 -23.00
N VAL A 66 -5.96 -34.93 -23.75
CA VAL A 66 -7.28 -35.28 -23.20
C VAL A 66 -7.56 -36.78 -23.41
N PRO A 67 -7.93 -37.53 -22.35
CA PRO A 67 -8.28 -38.96 -22.45
C PRO A 67 -9.47 -39.23 -23.39
N GLY A 68 -9.51 -40.42 -23.97
CA GLY A 68 -10.38 -40.77 -25.09
C GLY A 68 -11.88 -40.93 -24.82
N ASP A 69 -12.34 -41.15 -23.58
CA ASP A 69 -13.69 -41.71 -23.37
C ASP A 69 -14.58 -41.03 -22.29
N GLY A 70 -15.65 -40.35 -22.75
CA GLY A 70 -16.98 -40.22 -22.10
C GLY A 70 -17.50 -38.81 -21.70
N PRO A 71 -18.84 -38.55 -21.63
CA PRO A 71 -19.99 -39.08 -22.39
C PRO A 71 -20.79 -37.98 -23.16
N ARG A 72 -21.57 -38.39 -24.17
CA ARG A 72 -22.46 -37.53 -24.99
C ARG A 72 -23.75 -37.18 -24.24
N GLY A 73 -24.12 -35.90 -24.21
CA GLY A 73 -25.32 -35.40 -23.53
C GLY A 73 -26.63 -35.86 -24.20
N ALA A 74 -27.56 -36.35 -23.38
CA ALA A 74 -28.94 -36.63 -23.79
C ALA A 74 -29.83 -35.39 -23.62
N MET A 75 -30.62 -35.11 -24.64
CA MET A 75 -31.62 -34.04 -24.75
C MET A 75 -32.87 -34.39 -23.93
N ARG A 76 -33.55 -33.40 -23.33
CA ARG A 76 -34.95 -33.55 -22.87
C ARG A 76 -35.88 -32.55 -23.56
N PRO A 77 -37.16 -32.92 -23.76
CA PRO A 77 -38.10 -32.19 -24.58
C PRO A 77 -39.07 -31.39 -23.69
N ASP A 78 -39.00 -30.07 -23.75
CA ASP A 78 -40.23 -29.27 -23.78
C ASP A 78 -39.89 -27.87 -24.30
N GLY A 79 -40.51 -27.50 -25.41
CA GLY A 79 -40.26 -26.24 -26.08
C GLY A 79 -41.17 -25.16 -25.52
N THR A 80 -40.60 -24.10 -24.92
CA THR A 80 -40.88 -22.67 -25.17
C THR A 80 -40.26 -21.78 -24.09
N ALA A 81 -39.95 -20.53 -24.47
CA ALA A 81 -38.97 -19.67 -23.82
C ALA A 81 -39.54 -18.79 -22.69
N GLY A 82 -38.83 -18.79 -21.55
CA GLY A 82 -38.94 -17.81 -20.46
C GLY A 82 -37.58 -17.67 -19.73
N ARG A 83 -37.20 -16.44 -19.36
CA ARG A 83 -36.02 -16.04 -18.54
C ARG A 83 -36.55 -15.09 -17.45
N PRO A 84 -35.99 -14.85 -16.22
CA PRO A 84 -34.77 -15.28 -15.45
C PRO A 84 -35.17 -15.95 -14.06
N PRO A 85 -34.35 -16.13 -12.96
CA PRO A 85 -33.05 -15.54 -12.56
C PRO A 85 -31.95 -16.46 -11.95
N GLY A 86 -30.72 -15.93 -11.90
CA GLY A 86 -29.80 -16.12 -10.76
C GLY A 86 -28.61 -17.10 -10.90
N ALA A 87 -27.49 -16.67 -10.32
CA ALA A 87 -26.34 -17.44 -9.81
C ALA A 87 -25.12 -17.71 -10.72
N SER A 88 -24.23 -16.72 -10.63
CA SER A 88 -22.78 -16.61 -10.82
C SER A 88 -21.87 -17.80 -10.48
N SER A 89 -20.84 -17.95 -11.33
CA SER A 89 -19.60 -18.72 -11.23
C SER A 89 -18.62 -18.31 -10.12
N PRO A 90 -17.58 -19.12 -9.86
CA PRO A 90 -16.19 -18.62 -9.94
C PRO A 90 -15.29 -19.65 -10.69
N GLY A 91 -14.31 -19.30 -11.53
CA GLY A 91 -13.48 -18.10 -11.61
C GLY A 91 -12.09 -18.40 -11.05
N GLY A 92 -11.23 -19.10 -11.82
CA GLY A 92 -9.87 -19.48 -11.40
C GLY A 92 -8.88 -18.31 -11.41
N SER A 93 -7.92 -18.32 -10.47
CA SER A 93 -6.84 -17.34 -10.32
C SER A 93 -5.53 -17.77 -11.00
N SER A 94 -4.85 -16.76 -11.54
CA SER A 94 -3.45 -16.73 -12.02
C SER A 94 -2.46 -17.18 -10.92
N PRO A 95 -1.19 -17.54 -11.26
CA PRO A 95 -0.17 -17.85 -10.26
C PRO A 95 -0.05 -16.71 -9.24
N GLU A 96 -0.19 -17.05 -7.97
CA GLU A 96 -0.23 -16.09 -6.87
C GLU A 96 1.18 -15.50 -6.67
N LEU A 97 1.36 -14.23 -7.05
CA LEU A 97 2.46 -13.42 -6.57
C LEU A 97 2.39 -13.45 -5.04
N VAL A 98 3.46 -13.84 -4.34
CA VAL A 98 3.47 -13.77 -2.87
C VAL A 98 3.73 -12.31 -2.48
N ILE A 99 2.64 -11.57 -2.38
CA ILE A 99 2.60 -10.10 -2.36
C ILE A 99 3.22 -9.46 -1.11
N ALA A 100 3.21 -10.21 0.00
CA ALA A 100 3.72 -9.78 1.30
C ALA A 100 5.18 -10.19 1.55
N SER A 101 5.75 -11.10 0.75
CA SER A 101 7.16 -11.45 0.89
C SER A 101 8.00 -10.39 0.20
N ARG A 102 8.86 -9.72 0.97
CA ARG A 102 9.84 -8.77 0.46
C ARG A 102 10.70 -9.41 -0.62
N ALA A 103 11.23 -8.57 -1.51
CA ALA A 103 12.12 -9.01 -2.58
C ALA A 103 13.26 -9.87 -2.00
N ALA A 104 13.52 -11.02 -2.63
CA ALA A 104 14.70 -11.81 -2.30
C ALA A 104 15.95 -10.96 -2.56
N GLY A 105 16.78 -10.77 -1.52
CA GLY A 105 17.96 -9.90 -1.59
C GLY A 105 17.71 -8.41 -1.34
N ALA A 106 16.52 -8.03 -0.82
CA ALA A 106 16.27 -6.65 -0.40
C ALA A 106 17.31 -6.16 0.63
N THR A 107 17.78 -4.94 0.43
CA THR A 107 18.82 -4.30 1.25
C THR A 107 18.21 -3.84 2.57
N ARG A 108 18.78 -4.28 3.69
CA ARG A 108 18.41 -3.73 5.01
C ARG A 108 18.87 -2.28 5.13
N VAL A 109 17.94 -1.41 5.48
CA VAL A 109 18.19 0.00 5.76
C VAL A 109 17.90 0.25 7.25
N SER A 110 18.86 0.83 7.96
CA SER A 110 18.65 1.24 9.35
C SER A 110 17.74 2.46 9.39
N GLY A 111 16.83 2.46 10.37
CA GLY A 111 15.92 3.57 10.63
C GLY A 111 14.95 3.23 11.76
N ARG A 112 14.32 4.25 12.35
CA ARG A 112 13.34 4.08 13.45
C ARG A 112 11.89 4.34 13.05
N LEU A 113 11.63 4.64 11.77
CA LEU A 113 10.28 4.73 11.24
C LEU A 113 9.73 3.33 10.93
N PRO A 114 8.48 3.00 11.32
CA PRO A 114 7.83 1.78 10.90
C PRO A 114 7.75 1.71 9.37
N ASP A 115 8.09 0.57 8.79
CA ASP A 115 8.04 0.36 7.34
C ASP A 115 6.58 0.37 6.80
N THR A 116 6.41 0.69 5.52
CA THR A 116 5.12 0.67 4.81
C THR A 116 4.54 -0.74 4.68
N GLY A 117 5.40 -1.76 4.71
CA GLY A 117 5.03 -3.16 4.48
C GLY A 117 5.01 -3.59 3.01
N GLN A 118 5.32 -2.70 2.06
CA GLN A 118 5.23 -3.04 0.63
C GLN A 118 6.37 -3.96 0.18
N GLY A 119 6.03 -5.22 -0.11
CA GLY A 119 7.01 -6.25 -0.52
C GLY A 119 7.08 -6.56 -2.00
N SER A 120 6.14 -6.05 -2.81
CA SER A 120 6.09 -6.28 -4.25
C SER A 120 6.67 -5.11 -5.04
N CYS A 121 7.25 -5.42 -6.21
CA CYS A 121 7.67 -4.43 -7.18
C CYS A 121 6.63 -4.28 -8.30
N PHE A 122 6.67 -3.14 -8.97
CA PHE A 122 5.68 -2.74 -9.98
C PHE A 122 6.34 -2.06 -11.17
N ASP A 123 5.71 -2.22 -12.34
CA ASP A 123 5.90 -1.33 -13.47
C ASP A 123 4.87 -0.19 -13.43
N ASP A 124 4.63 0.46 -14.57
CA ASP A 124 3.67 1.56 -14.70
C ASP A 124 2.20 1.16 -14.47
N ALA A 125 1.88 -0.13 -14.49
CA ALA A 125 0.50 -0.60 -14.53
C ALA A 125 0.19 -1.80 -13.63
N ARG A 126 1.17 -2.63 -13.32
CA ARG A 126 0.94 -3.93 -12.68
C ARG A 126 2.11 -4.37 -11.78
N PRO A 127 1.87 -5.33 -10.88
CA PRO A 127 2.95 -6.01 -10.18
C PRO A 127 3.90 -6.73 -11.15
N ILE A 128 5.20 -6.72 -10.83
CA ILE A 128 6.28 -7.41 -11.56
C ILE A 128 7.23 -8.10 -10.57
N PRO A 129 8.04 -9.08 -11.03
CA PRO A 129 9.21 -9.51 -10.27
C PRO A 129 10.14 -8.32 -10.00
N CYS A 130 10.74 -8.28 -8.81
CA CYS A 130 11.63 -7.17 -8.46
C CYS A 130 12.87 -7.14 -9.37
N PRO A 131 13.11 -6.03 -10.07
CA PRO A 131 14.25 -5.90 -10.98
C PRO A 131 15.58 -5.88 -10.21
N PRO A 132 16.69 -6.35 -10.81
CA PRO A 132 18.01 -6.26 -10.19
C PRO A 132 18.56 -4.83 -10.20
N PRO A 133 19.61 -4.52 -9.41
CA PRO A 133 20.28 -3.23 -9.43
C PRO A 133 20.66 -2.76 -10.84
N GLY A 134 20.38 -1.49 -11.15
CA GLY A 134 20.66 -0.87 -12.45
C GLY A 134 19.61 -1.13 -13.55
N ALA A 135 18.65 -2.04 -13.32
CA ALA A 135 17.53 -2.23 -14.26
C ALA A 135 16.43 -1.18 -14.04
N ALA A 136 15.56 -1.03 -15.05
CA ALA A 136 14.40 -0.15 -14.95
C ALA A 136 13.51 -0.55 -13.77
N TYR A 137 12.97 0.43 -13.05
CA TYR A 137 12.15 0.26 -11.85
C TYR A 137 12.88 -0.34 -10.65
N TYR A 138 14.21 -0.45 -10.65
CA TYR A 138 14.97 -0.71 -9.42
C TYR A 138 14.88 0.49 -8.45
N GLY A 139 15.00 0.25 -7.15
CA GLY A 139 14.96 1.29 -6.12
C GLY A 139 13.58 1.54 -5.48
N GLN A 140 12.58 0.70 -5.80
CA GLN A 140 11.25 0.73 -5.16
C GLN A 140 11.30 0.34 -3.68
N ASP A 141 10.23 0.63 -2.94
CA ASP A 141 10.03 0.29 -1.53
C ASP A 141 10.40 -1.17 -1.21
N ALA A 142 9.97 -2.11 -2.06
CA ALA A 142 10.23 -3.54 -1.90
C ALA A 142 11.72 -3.95 -1.96
N HIS A 143 12.61 -3.10 -2.49
CA HIS A 143 14.06 -3.36 -2.52
C HIS A 143 14.74 -3.01 -1.19
N TYR A 144 14.04 -2.31 -0.28
CA TYR A 144 14.60 -1.81 0.97
C TYR A 144 13.80 -2.33 2.18
N LEU A 145 14.51 -2.90 3.15
CA LEU A 145 13.93 -3.43 4.38
C LEU A 145 14.17 -2.44 5.52
N GLY A 146 13.16 -1.62 5.82
CA GLY A 146 13.16 -0.75 7.00
C GLY A 146 12.80 -1.50 8.28
N ALA A 147 12.53 -0.75 9.35
CA ALA A 147 12.11 -1.32 10.62
C ALA A 147 10.75 -2.01 10.47
N PRO A 148 10.63 -3.34 10.69
CA PRO A 148 9.36 -4.02 10.56
C PRO A 148 8.37 -3.48 11.59
N ARG A 149 7.11 -3.37 11.18
CA ARG A 149 6.01 -3.10 12.12
C ARG A 149 5.97 -4.20 13.18
N ASP A 150 5.84 -3.83 14.45
CA ASP A 150 5.79 -4.77 15.57
C ASP A 150 4.67 -4.36 16.54
N TYR A 151 3.54 -5.06 16.43
CA TYR A 151 2.36 -4.85 17.27
C TYR A 151 2.13 -6.07 18.16
N ARG A 152 2.01 -5.84 19.47
CA ARG A 152 1.61 -6.86 20.45
C ARG A 152 0.18 -6.61 20.89
N ASP A 153 -0.68 -7.63 20.75
CA ASP A 153 -1.99 -7.65 21.40
C ASP A 153 -1.83 -7.89 22.91
N ASN A 154 -2.38 -7.01 23.72
CA ASN A 154 -2.30 -7.08 25.18
C ASN A 154 -3.46 -7.89 25.79
N GLY A 155 -4.45 -8.32 24.99
CA GLY A 155 -5.59 -9.14 25.44
C GLY A 155 -6.66 -8.37 26.22
N ASP A 156 -6.58 -7.04 26.25
CA ASP A 156 -7.44 -6.14 27.03
C ASP A 156 -8.11 -5.06 26.16
N GLY A 157 -8.14 -5.28 24.84
CA GLY A 157 -8.63 -4.32 23.85
C GLY A 157 -7.59 -3.27 23.43
N THR A 158 -6.32 -3.44 23.81
CA THR A 158 -5.21 -2.56 23.41
C THR A 158 -4.13 -3.29 22.62
N LEU A 159 -3.41 -2.56 21.78
CA LEU A 159 -2.21 -3.01 21.07
C LEU A 159 -1.01 -2.14 21.48
N SER A 160 0.11 -2.76 21.81
CA SER A 160 1.40 -2.06 21.97
C SER A 160 2.15 -2.02 20.64
N ASP A 161 2.51 -0.82 20.17
CA ASP A 161 3.42 -0.61 19.06
C ASP A 161 4.85 -0.50 19.61
N ARG A 162 5.66 -1.51 19.34
CA ARG A 162 7.03 -1.61 19.88
C ARG A 162 8.05 -0.81 19.07
N VAL A 163 7.68 -0.30 17.91
CA VAL A 163 8.54 0.56 17.09
C VAL A 163 8.41 2.00 17.58
N THR A 164 7.19 2.48 17.77
CA THR A 164 6.92 3.86 18.21
C THR A 164 6.92 4.02 19.74
N GLY A 165 6.74 2.92 20.48
CA GLY A 165 6.53 2.93 21.93
C GLY A 165 5.12 3.32 22.35
N LEU A 166 4.23 3.58 21.39
CA LEU A 166 2.83 3.94 21.65
C LEU A 166 1.98 2.73 22.01
N MET A 167 0.86 2.99 22.67
CA MET A 167 -0.20 2.00 22.86
C MET A 167 -1.50 2.52 22.26
N TRP A 168 -2.20 1.65 21.56
CA TRP A 168 -3.36 1.98 20.75
C TRP A 168 -4.60 1.21 21.22
N GLN A 169 -5.76 1.84 21.08
CA GLN A 169 -7.02 1.10 21.09
C GLN A 169 -7.02 0.09 19.93
N GLN A 170 -7.36 -1.18 20.18
CA GLN A 170 -7.35 -2.23 19.15
C GLN A 170 -8.50 -2.08 18.16
N GLY A 171 -9.71 -1.74 18.61
CA GLY A 171 -10.84 -1.40 17.74
C GLY A 171 -10.93 0.11 17.50
N HIS A 172 -11.17 0.53 16.25
CA HIS A 172 -11.61 1.91 16.03
C HIS A 172 -13.01 2.12 16.64
N ASN A 173 -13.36 3.36 16.97
CA ASN A 173 -14.71 3.70 17.38
C ASN A 173 -15.60 3.82 16.13
N ALA A 174 -16.41 2.80 15.88
CA ALA A 174 -17.25 2.72 14.68
C ALA A 174 -18.36 3.80 14.65
N GLN A 175 -18.78 4.30 15.82
CA GLN A 175 -19.67 5.44 15.90
C GLN A 175 -18.89 6.71 15.56
N ARG A 176 -19.05 7.20 14.34
CA ARG A 176 -18.40 8.42 13.86
C ARG A 176 -18.84 9.64 14.68
N ARG A 177 -17.91 10.56 14.94
CA ARG A 177 -18.13 11.78 15.74
C ARG A 177 -17.49 12.99 15.08
N ASP A 178 -18.05 14.17 15.34
CA ASP A 178 -17.35 15.42 15.00
C ASP A 178 -16.03 15.54 15.77
N PHE A 179 -15.17 16.47 15.33
CA PHE A 179 -13.82 16.58 15.85
C PHE A 179 -13.77 16.83 17.38
N PRO A 180 -14.50 17.82 17.96
CA PRO A 180 -14.45 18.05 19.41
C PRO A 180 -14.98 16.86 20.20
N SER A 181 -16.04 16.20 19.73
CA SER A 181 -16.61 15.03 20.40
C SER A 181 -15.70 13.81 20.33
N ALA A 182 -14.98 13.61 19.23
CA ALA A 182 -13.99 12.54 19.10
C ALA A 182 -12.80 12.78 20.06
N GLN A 183 -12.31 14.01 20.14
CA GLN A 183 -11.24 14.38 21.07
C GLN A 183 -11.67 14.15 22.54
N ALA A 184 -12.85 14.65 22.91
CA ALA A 184 -13.41 14.45 24.25
C ALA A 184 -13.63 12.97 24.57
N ALA A 185 -14.09 12.17 23.60
CA ALA A 185 -14.27 10.74 23.76
C ALA A 185 -12.95 10.02 24.03
N CYS A 186 -11.85 10.40 23.37
CA CYS A 186 -10.54 9.83 23.69
C CYS A 186 -10.05 10.23 25.08
N THR A 187 -10.18 11.50 25.47
CA THR A 187 -9.78 11.97 26.82
C THR A 187 -10.57 11.29 27.94
N ALA A 188 -11.84 10.95 27.71
CA ALA A 188 -12.68 10.26 28.69
C ALA A 188 -12.51 8.73 28.69
N LEU A 189 -11.77 8.16 27.74
CA LEU A 189 -11.66 6.72 27.56
C LEU A 189 -10.96 6.07 28.76
N ARG A 190 -11.55 4.97 29.25
CA ARG A 190 -10.96 4.05 30.21
C ARG A 190 -10.85 2.68 29.54
N LEU A 191 -9.64 2.20 29.29
CA LEU A 191 -9.40 0.96 28.54
C LEU A 191 -8.04 0.35 28.91
N GLY A 192 -7.97 -0.99 29.02
CA GLY A 192 -6.72 -1.69 29.35
C GLY A 192 -6.11 -1.27 30.69
N GLY A 193 -6.93 -0.81 31.65
CA GLY A 193 -6.44 -0.25 32.91
C GLY A 193 -5.84 1.16 32.81
N HIS A 194 -5.98 1.84 31.68
CA HIS A 194 -5.43 3.18 31.43
C HIS A 194 -6.51 4.26 31.23
N ASP A 195 -6.18 5.50 31.55
CA ASP A 195 -7.06 6.68 31.49
C ASP A 195 -6.40 7.95 30.91
N ASP A 196 -5.21 7.82 30.34
CA ASP A 196 -4.39 8.87 29.71
C ASP A 196 -4.49 8.85 28.19
N TRP A 197 -5.64 8.44 27.66
CA TRP A 197 -5.89 8.32 26.23
C TRP A 197 -6.11 9.68 25.55
N ARG A 198 -5.68 9.79 24.29
CA ARG A 198 -5.83 10.98 23.46
C ARG A 198 -6.08 10.63 22.00
N LEU A 199 -6.55 11.61 21.24
CA LEU A 199 -6.55 11.52 19.78
C LEU A 199 -5.09 11.59 19.28
N PRO A 200 -4.67 10.73 18.33
CA PRO A 200 -3.30 10.71 17.81
C PRO A 200 -3.03 11.93 16.94
N ASN A 201 -1.79 12.41 16.87
CA ASN A 201 -1.39 13.32 15.81
C ASN A 201 -1.35 12.56 14.46
N ILE A 202 -1.30 13.28 13.33
CA ILE A 202 -1.36 12.66 12.00
C ILE A 202 -0.15 11.77 11.70
N THR A 203 1.04 12.11 12.21
CA THR A 203 2.26 11.30 12.05
C THR A 203 2.13 9.97 12.80
N GLU A 204 1.61 9.99 14.03
CA GLU A 204 1.28 8.79 14.79
C GLU A 204 0.21 7.96 14.08
N LEU A 205 -0.87 8.59 13.60
CA LEU A 205 -1.94 7.87 12.91
C LEU A 205 -1.45 7.24 11.60
N PHE A 206 -0.63 7.94 10.83
CA PHE A 206 -0.05 7.47 9.57
C PHE A 206 1.02 6.40 9.79
N SER A 207 1.65 6.33 10.97
CA SER A 207 2.57 5.24 11.32
C SER A 207 1.90 3.85 11.24
N LEU A 208 0.58 3.79 11.42
CA LEU A 208 -0.23 2.57 11.29
C LEU A 208 -0.53 2.17 9.84
N ALA A 209 -0.26 3.05 8.86
CA ALA A 209 -0.60 2.81 7.47
C ALA A 209 0.12 1.55 6.93
N ASP A 210 -0.62 0.69 6.24
CA ASP A 210 -0.10 -0.53 5.61
C ASP A 210 -0.31 -0.48 4.10
N PHE A 211 0.79 -0.43 3.34
CA PHE A 211 0.79 -0.40 1.88
C PHE A 211 1.15 -1.76 1.25
N ALA A 212 1.09 -2.84 2.02
CA ALA A 212 1.40 -4.20 1.55
C ALA A 212 0.35 -4.78 0.59
N GLY A 213 -0.87 -4.24 0.50
CA GLY A 213 -1.95 -4.82 -0.30
C GLY A 213 -1.76 -4.55 -1.79
N VAL A 214 -1.83 -5.57 -2.66
CA VAL A 214 -1.64 -5.36 -4.12
C VAL A 214 -2.55 -6.21 -5.03
N THR A 215 -3.51 -6.95 -4.45
CA THR A 215 -4.63 -7.58 -5.18
C THR A 215 -5.89 -7.61 -4.33
N GLY A 216 -6.95 -6.97 -4.80
CA GLY A 216 -8.21 -6.86 -4.09
C GLY A 216 -8.23 -5.72 -3.07
N ARG A 217 -9.42 -5.45 -2.53
CA ARG A 217 -9.64 -4.34 -1.61
C ARG A 217 -9.16 -4.72 -0.21
N ARG A 218 -8.20 -3.99 0.34
CA ARG A 218 -7.66 -4.16 1.69
C ARG A 218 -7.51 -2.80 2.35
N ALA A 219 -7.98 -2.70 3.58
CA ALA A 219 -7.72 -1.53 4.40
C ALA A 219 -6.21 -1.32 4.57
N PHE A 220 -5.79 -0.05 4.55
CA PHE A 220 -4.41 0.40 4.72
C PHE A 220 -3.98 0.34 6.19
N ILE A 221 -4.25 -0.76 6.89
CA ILE A 221 -3.90 -0.98 8.29
C ILE A 221 -3.60 -2.46 8.54
N ASP A 222 -2.75 -2.73 9.53
CA ASP A 222 -2.50 -4.10 9.98
C ASP A 222 -3.80 -4.75 10.52
N PRO A 223 -4.13 -6.00 10.17
CA PRO A 223 -5.39 -6.63 10.56
C PRO A 223 -5.58 -6.81 12.07
N ARG A 224 -4.52 -6.70 12.88
CA ARG A 224 -4.64 -6.67 14.35
C ARG A 224 -5.44 -5.47 14.83
N PHE A 225 -5.42 -4.37 14.08
CA PHE A 225 -6.28 -3.22 14.34
C PHE A 225 -7.65 -3.46 13.74
N ALA A 226 -8.63 -3.74 14.58
CA ALA A 226 -10.00 -3.92 14.14
C ALA A 226 -10.55 -2.62 13.53
N LEU A 227 -11.10 -2.75 12.32
CA LEU A 227 -11.70 -1.68 11.53
C LEU A 227 -13.06 -2.19 11.01
N SER A 228 -14.13 -1.44 11.27
CA SER A 228 -15.47 -1.77 10.79
C SER A 228 -15.75 -0.99 9.52
N ALA A 229 -16.17 -1.69 8.48
CA ALA A 229 -16.64 -1.04 7.26
C ALA A 229 -17.94 -0.26 7.58
N PRO A 230 -18.09 0.98 7.10
CA PRO A 230 -19.34 1.72 7.26
C PRO A 230 -20.44 1.11 6.39
N SER A 231 -21.70 1.24 6.82
CA SER A 231 -22.86 0.92 5.98
C SER A 231 -23.10 1.99 4.90
N ALA A 232 -24.01 1.72 3.97
CA ALA A 232 -24.37 2.66 2.90
C ALA A 232 -24.84 4.04 3.40
N ASP A 233 -25.36 4.08 4.63
CA ASP A 233 -25.84 5.29 5.30
C ASP A 233 -24.78 6.37 5.46
N VAL A 234 -23.50 6.00 5.43
CA VAL A 234 -22.37 6.93 5.52
C VAL A 234 -22.35 7.96 4.39
N LEU A 235 -23.02 7.69 3.27
CA LEU A 235 -23.12 8.58 2.12
C LEU A 235 -24.32 9.53 2.20
N ARG A 236 -25.21 9.40 3.20
CA ARG A 236 -26.33 10.33 3.35
C ARG A 236 -25.81 11.74 3.62
N GLY A 237 -26.16 12.68 2.74
CA GLY A 237 -25.72 14.07 2.83
C GLY A 237 -24.27 14.30 2.39
N ASP A 238 -23.57 13.27 1.90
CA ASP A 238 -22.25 13.44 1.32
C ASP A 238 -22.36 14.19 -0.03
N ARG A 239 -21.71 15.35 -0.11
CA ARG A 239 -21.76 16.19 -1.33
C ARG A 239 -21.14 15.52 -2.55
N PHE A 240 -20.35 14.46 -2.35
CA PHE A 240 -19.68 13.70 -3.40
C PHE A 240 -20.23 12.28 -3.57
N ALA A 241 -21.46 12.01 -3.09
CA ALA A 241 -22.07 10.68 -3.08
C ALA A 241 -22.12 10.01 -4.47
N ALA A 242 -22.16 10.79 -5.55
CA ALA A 242 -22.08 10.27 -6.92
C ALA A 242 -20.76 9.53 -7.21
N THR A 243 -19.65 10.04 -6.67
CA THR A 243 -18.30 9.49 -6.83
C THR A 243 -17.83 8.66 -5.65
N HIS A 244 -18.45 8.81 -4.47
CA HIS A 244 -18.11 8.07 -3.27
C HIS A 244 -18.86 6.73 -3.15
N ARG A 245 -18.23 5.79 -2.45
CA ARG A 245 -18.76 4.47 -2.12
C ARG A 245 -18.41 4.17 -0.66
N PRO A 246 -19.24 3.44 0.11
CA PRO A 246 -19.03 3.25 1.55
C PRO A 246 -17.65 2.67 1.85
N GLU A 247 -17.17 1.80 0.99
CA GLU A 247 -15.89 1.14 1.16
C GLU A 247 -14.71 2.11 1.03
N MET A 248 -14.89 3.35 0.56
CA MET A 248 -13.87 4.40 0.56
C MET A 248 -13.97 5.31 1.79
N MET A 249 -14.97 5.14 2.66
CA MET A 249 -15.32 6.12 3.70
C MET A 249 -14.71 5.79 5.06
N GLY A 250 -13.40 5.49 5.08
CA GLY A 250 -12.64 5.11 6.28
C GLY A 250 -11.92 6.27 6.97
N GLN A 251 -12.39 7.51 6.77
CA GLN A 251 -11.75 8.71 7.30
C GLN A 251 -11.68 8.64 8.83
N THR A 252 -10.47 8.75 9.38
CA THR A 252 -10.19 8.63 10.82
C THR A 252 -9.46 9.87 11.31
N TRP A 253 -10.06 10.57 12.28
CA TRP A 253 -9.52 11.81 12.83
C TRP A 253 -8.10 11.65 13.37
N SER A 254 -7.27 12.68 13.13
CA SER A 254 -6.09 12.98 13.93
C SER A 254 -6.30 14.31 14.66
N ALA A 255 -5.49 14.59 15.68
CA ALA A 255 -5.46 15.85 16.42
C ALA A 255 -4.70 16.97 15.68
N THR A 256 -4.08 16.69 14.53
CA THR A 256 -3.23 17.65 13.83
C THR A 256 -4.08 18.64 13.04
N ARG A 257 -4.03 19.91 13.46
CA ARG A 257 -4.74 21.00 12.78
C ARG A 257 -3.99 21.45 11.53
N TYR A 258 -4.73 21.75 10.47
CA TYR A 258 -4.17 22.41 9.30
C TYR A 258 -3.90 23.89 9.61
N ARG A 259 -2.80 24.43 9.09
CA ARG A 259 -2.37 25.81 9.32
C ARG A 259 -2.63 26.74 8.14
N GLY A 260 -3.01 26.20 6.99
CA GLY A 260 -3.49 26.98 5.85
C GLY A 260 -5.01 27.09 5.83
N ASP A 261 -5.55 27.62 4.73
CA ASP A 261 -6.98 27.79 4.53
C ASP A 261 -7.62 26.52 3.97
N HIS A 262 -8.58 25.95 4.69
CA HIS A 262 -9.33 24.79 4.21
C HIS A 262 -10.11 25.16 2.94
N TRP A 263 -9.81 24.52 1.80
CA TRP A 263 -10.51 24.83 0.54
C TRP A 263 -10.43 26.31 0.14
N ASP A 264 -9.32 26.99 0.49
CA ASP A 264 -9.12 28.43 0.33
C ASP A 264 -10.22 29.30 0.98
N ARG A 265 -10.81 28.80 2.07
CA ARG A 265 -11.79 29.54 2.89
C ARG A 265 -11.12 30.07 4.14
N PRO A 266 -10.89 31.40 4.22
CA PRO A 266 -10.25 32.00 5.39
C PRO A 266 -11.03 31.74 6.66
N GLY A 267 -10.33 31.32 7.72
CA GLY A 267 -10.92 31.12 9.05
C GLY A 267 -11.71 29.83 9.24
N GLU A 268 -11.87 28.98 8.21
CA GLU A 268 -12.41 27.63 8.38
C GLU A 268 -11.33 26.71 8.95
N GLU A 269 -11.37 26.47 10.26
CA GLU A 269 -10.44 25.56 10.93
C GLU A 269 -10.67 24.12 10.45
N ALA A 270 -9.58 23.43 10.11
CA ALA A 270 -9.60 22.03 9.69
C ALA A 270 -8.53 21.21 10.42
N ALA A 271 -8.73 19.91 10.45
CA ALA A 271 -7.77 18.94 10.94
C ALA A 271 -7.53 17.84 9.92
N PHE A 272 -6.31 17.33 9.92
CA PHE A 272 -5.94 16.19 9.09
C PHE A 272 -6.60 14.92 9.61
N PHE A 273 -6.94 14.04 8.69
CA PHE A 273 -7.36 12.68 8.96
C PHE A 273 -6.63 11.75 8.00
N PHE A 274 -6.45 10.49 8.41
CA PHE A 274 -6.04 9.43 7.51
C PHE A 274 -7.23 8.52 7.21
N ASN A 275 -7.38 8.15 5.95
CA ASN A 275 -8.46 7.27 5.54
C ASN A 275 -7.93 5.86 5.30
N PHE A 276 -8.18 4.98 6.27
CA PHE A 276 -7.71 3.59 6.22
C PHE A 276 -8.39 2.75 5.12
N LEU A 277 -9.42 3.26 4.45
CA LEU A 277 -10.09 2.55 3.36
C LEU A 277 -9.77 3.08 1.96
N ASP A 278 -9.01 4.18 1.85
CA ASP A 278 -8.49 4.68 0.57
C ASP A 278 -6.98 5.02 0.58
N GLY A 279 -6.33 4.95 1.74
CA GLY A 279 -4.89 5.13 1.91
C GLY A 279 -4.40 6.56 1.64
N ARG A 280 -5.16 7.58 2.07
CA ARG A 280 -4.82 9.00 1.84
C ARG A 280 -4.96 9.87 3.09
N ILE A 281 -4.06 10.84 3.22
CA ILE A 281 -4.17 11.95 4.18
C ILE A 281 -4.93 13.09 3.51
N LYS A 282 -5.96 13.61 4.19
CA LYS A 282 -6.76 14.77 3.76
C LYS A 282 -7.14 15.60 4.99
N GLN A 283 -7.96 16.61 4.78
CA GLN A 283 -8.45 17.49 5.84
C GLN A 283 -9.98 17.61 5.85
N ALA A 284 -10.55 17.89 7.01
CA ALA A 284 -11.97 18.23 7.17
C ALA A 284 -12.17 19.32 8.24
N PRO A 285 -13.24 20.13 8.14
CA PRO A 285 -13.57 21.15 9.14
C PRO A 285 -13.75 20.57 10.55
N THR A 286 -13.35 21.33 11.57
CA THR A 286 -13.31 20.90 12.98
C THR A 286 -14.44 21.45 13.84
N ALA A 287 -15.32 22.28 13.28
CA ALA A 287 -16.42 22.87 14.03
C ALA A 287 -17.35 21.80 14.64
N ALA A 288 -17.90 22.10 15.82
CA ALA A 288 -18.93 21.25 16.43
C ALA A 288 -20.15 21.13 15.51
N GLY A 289 -20.72 19.93 15.37
CA GLY A 289 -21.75 19.65 14.37
C GLY A 289 -21.25 19.58 12.92
N GLY A 290 -19.93 19.65 12.71
CA GLY A 290 -19.28 19.43 11.42
C GLY A 290 -19.26 17.95 11.00
N PRO A 291 -18.38 17.57 10.06
CA PRO A 291 -18.30 16.19 9.58
C PRO A 291 -18.03 15.21 10.72
N ALA A 292 -18.83 14.16 10.81
CA ALA A 292 -18.56 13.07 11.73
C ALA A 292 -17.61 12.07 11.06
N LEU A 293 -16.43 11.78 11.61
CA LEU A 293 -15.48 10.77 11.09
C LEU A 293 -15.20 9.67 12.13
N PHE A 294 -14.54 8.59 11.74
CA PHE A 294 -14.06 7.58 12.69
C PHE A 294 -12.96 8.18 13.57
N TYR A 295 -12.67 7.53 14.69
CA TYR A 295 -11.54 7.90 15.55
C TYR A 295 -10.99 6.68 16.28
N ARG A 296 -9.69 6.72 16.58
CA ARG A 296 -8.97 5.70 17.36
C ARG A 296 -8.08 6.44 18.35
N CYS A 297 -8.09 6.01 19.60
CA CYS A 297 -7.31 6.66 20.64
C CYS A 297 -5.94 6.00 20.79
N VAL A 298 -4.97 6.81 21.19
CA VAL A 298 -3.58 6.43 21.47
C VAL A 298 -3.18 6.95 22.85
N ARG A 299 -2.17 6.33 23.45
CA ARG A 299 -1.52 6.80 24.68
C ARG A 299 -0.01 6.57 24.62
N GLY A 300 0.72 7.20 25.54
CA GLY A 300 2.18 7.25 25.56
C GLY A 300 2.74 8.60 25.14
N ALA A 301 4.06 8.76 25.28
CA ALA A 301 4.77 9.96 24.88
C ALA A 301 4.51 10.23 23.38
N PRO A 302 4.26 11.50 22.97
CA PRO A 302 4.14 11.86 21.57
C PRO A 302 5.33 11.34 20.76
N TRP A 303 5.04 10.84 19.57
CA TRP A 303 6.05 10.32 18.64
C TRP A 303 5.89 11.01 17.29
N GLY A 304 7.00 11.15 16.56
CA GLY A 304 6.99 11.71 15.21
C GLY A 304 7.85 12.96 15.02
N ASP A 305 8.42 13.52 16.09
CA ASP A 305 9.28 14.71 16.00
C ASP A 305 10.65 14.35 15.41
N ASN A 306 11.14 15.18 14.48
CA ASN A 306 12.46 15.04 13.89
C ASN A 306 13.55 15.69 14.77
N ASP A 307 14.80 15.28 14.57
CA ASP A 307 16.00 15.98 15.08
C ASP A 307 16.93 16.25 13.89
N PHE A 308 16.63 17.34 13.17
CA PHE A 308 17.36 17.72 11.96
C PHE A 308 18.68 18.45 12.28
N ALA A 309 19.73 18.06 11.57
CA ALA A 309 20.99 18.79 11.52
C ALA A 309 21.51 18.87 10.10
N ALA A 310 21.66 20.10 9.60
CA ALA A 310 22.36 20.34 8.34
C ALA A 310 23.85 20.02 8.51
N ASN A 311 24.40 19.21 7.59
CA ASN A 311 25.78 18.73 7.69
C ASN A 311 26.78 19.66 6.98
N GLY A 312 26.31 20.67 6.23
CA GLY A 312 27.15 21.63 5.51
C GLY A 312 27.71 21.14 4.17
N ASP A 313 27.33 19.93 3.75
CA ASP A 313 27.80 19.25 2.53
C ASP A 313 26.67 18.98 1.50
N GLY A 314 25.51 19.62 1.70
CA GLY A 314 24.31 19.40 0.91
C GLY A 314 23.40 18.29 1.44
N THR A 315 23.64 17.79 2.65
CA THR A 315 22.78 16.80 3.34
C THR A 315 22.24 17.29 4.69
N VAL A 316 21.17 16.66 5.15
CA VAL A 316 20.54 16.88 6.47
C VAL A 316 20.39 15.53 7.17
N SER A 317 20.96 15.38 8.35
CA SER A 317 20.74 14.20 9.19
C SER A 317 19.47 14.39 10.01
N ASP A 318 18.61 13.38 10.04
CA ASP A 318 17.52 13.25 11.01
C ASP A 318 17.93 12.19 12.04
N ARG A 319 18.42 12.66 13.19
CA ARG A 319 18.90 11.77 14.25
C ARG A 319 17.74 11.05 14.93
N ALA A 320 16.54 11.60 14.94
CA ALA A 320 15.37 10.94 15.53
C ALA A 320 15.03 9.65 14.79
N PHE A 321 15.13 9.64 13.46
CA PHE A 321 14.82 8.45 12.66
C PHE A 321 16.03 7.70 12.14
N GLY A 322 17.25 8.20 12.33
CA GLY A 322 18.47 7.57 11.81
C GLY A 322 18.54 7.62 10.29
N LEU A 323 18.03 8.71 9.70
CA LEU A 323 17.99 8.94 8.25
C LEU A 323 18.86 10.14 7.88
N MET A 324 19.33 10.16 6.65
CA MET A 324 20.03 11.30 6.06
C MET A 324 19.39 11.64 4.73
N TRP A 325 19.17 12.92 4.52
CA TRP A 325 18.37 13.46 3.43
C TRP A 325 19.21 14.33 2.51
N GLN A 326 18.92 14.26 1.22
CA GLN A 326 19.32 15.32 0.29
C GLN A 326 18.72 16.65 0.78
N GLN A 327 19.54 17.69 0.96
CA GLN A 327 19.09 18.97 1.53
C GLN A 327 18.28 19.83 0.56
N ALA A 328 18.66 19.85 -0.72
CA ALA A 328 17.96 20.56 -1.79
C ALA A 328 17.59 19.56 -2.88
N ASP A 329 16.33 19.56 -3.31
CA ASP A 329 15.97 18.86 -4.56
C ASP A 329 16.65 19.54 -5.76
N ASP A 330 16.70 18.86 -6.90
CA ASP A 330 17.38 19.35 -8.11
C ASP A 330 16.47 20.20 -9.03
N GLY A 331 15.24 20.48 -8.60
CA GLY A 331 14.28 21.27 -9.37
C GLY A 331 13.74 20.59 -10.63
N GLN A 332 13.97 19.29 -10.83
CA GLN A 332 13.51 18.58 -12.02
C GLN A 332 12.31 17.66 -11.71
N PRO A 333 11.08 17.99 -12.18
CA PRO A 333 9.95 17.09 -12.04
C PRO A 333 10.06 15.91 -13.02
N ARG A 334 9.77 14.71 -12.55
CA ARG A 334 9.99 13.44 -13.28
C ARG A 334 8.81 12.50 -13.10
N ASP A 335 8.62 11.60 -14.06
CA ASP A 335 7.78 10.43 -13.82
C ASP A 335 8.37 9.54 -12.72
N TRP A 336 7.58 8.58 -12.24
CA TRP A 336 7.96 7.77 -11.09
C TRP A 336 9.20 6.92 -11.37
N ARG A 337 9.31 6.32 -12.58
CA ARG A 337 10.46 5.51 -12.98
C ARG A 337 11.75 6.33 -12.99
N ALA A 338 11.70 7.56 -13.49
CA ALA A 338 12.83 8.47 -13.53
C ALA A 338 13.20 9.01 -12.14
N ALA A 339 12.23 9.17 -11.23
CA ALA A 339 12.49 9.53 -9.83
C ALA A 339 13.25 8.44 -9.07
N LEU A 340 12.88 7.17 -9.28
CA LEU A 340 13.63 6.02 -8.75
C LEU A 340 15.07 6.04 -9.27
N ALA A 341 15.25 6.11 -10.59
CA ALA A 341 16.57 6.10 -11.22
C ALA A 341 17.45 7.30 -10.79
N TYR A 342 16.85 8.47 -10.60
CA TYR A 342 17.58 9.65 -10.11
C TYR A 342 18.20 9.40 -8.75
N CYS A 343 17.45 8.87 -7.79
CA CYS A 343 18.01 8.63 -6.46
C CYS A 343 19.06 7.52 -6.45
N GLU A 344 18.84 6.43 -7.17
CA GLU A 344 19.81 5.31 -7.28
C GLU A 344 21.14 5.69 -7.95
N THR A 345 21.16 6.82 -8.69
CA THR A 345 22.37 7.30 -9.39
C THR A 345 22.96 8.57 -8.76
N LEU A 346 22.32 9.09 -7.70
CA LEU A 346 22.77 10.29 -7.03
C LEU A 346 24.11 10.02 -6.33
N ARG A 347 25.09 10.89 -6.60
CA ARG A 347 26.35 10.97 -5.86
C ARG A 347 26.39 12.30 -5.13
N LEU A 348 26.29 12.27 -3.80
CA LEU A 348 26.19 13.47 -2.97
C LEU A 348 26.90 13.24 -1.65
N ALA A 349 27.71 14.23 -1.21
CA ALA A 349 28.48 14.19 0.03
C ALA A 349 29.36 12.93 0.19
N GLY A 350 29.87 12.38 -0.92
CA GLY A 350 30.68 11.15 -0.91
C GLY A 350 29.88 9.85 -0.77
N HIS A 351 28.55 9.91 -0.83
CA HIS A 351 27.65 8.76 -0.73
C HIS A 351 27.00 8.42 -2.08
N GLU A 352 26.79 7.13 -2.34
CA GLU A 352 26.22 6.56 -3.58
C GLU A 352 25.06 5.59 -3.31
N ASP A 353 24.66 5.43 -2.05
CA ASP A 353 23.59 4.55 -1.54
C ASP A 353 22.27 5.31 -1.32
N TRP A 354 22.03 6.33 -2.14
CA TRP A 354 20.82 7.13 -2.10
C TRP A 354 19.65 6.38 -2.74
N ARG A 355 18.45 6.57 -2.18
CA ARG A 355 17.21 5.97 -2.68
C ARG A 355 16.04 6.93 -2.57
N LEU A 356 14.99 6.64 -3.33
CA LEU A 356 13.73 7.36 -3.18
C LEU A 356 13.06 6.91 -1.86
N PRO A 357 12.63 7.83 -0.98
CA PRO A 357 12.03 7.48 0.31
C PRO A 357 10.70 6.77 0.10
N ASN A 358 10.36 5.86 1.01
CA ASN A 358 9.02 5.30 1.05
C ASN A 358 7.99 6.34 1.56
N ALA A 359 6.71 6.00 1.52
CA ALA A 359 5.63 6.92 1.89
C ALA A 359 5.71 7.45 3.32
N LYS A 360 6.16 6.63 4.28
CA LYS A 360 6.27 7.03 5.69
C LYS A 360 7.50 7.89 5.95
N GLU A 361 8.61 7.57 5.31
CA GLU A 361 9.83 8.38 5.37
C GLU A 361 9.60 9.78 4.79
N LEU A 362 8.98 9.91 3.62
CA LEU A 362 8.75 11.24 3.05
C LEU A 362 7.74 12.05 3.86
N GLN A 363 6.69 11.39 4.38
CA GLN A 363 5.71 12.05 5.24
C GLN A 363 6.33 12.54 6.56
N SER A 364 7.36 11.87 7.08
CA SER A 364 8.05 12.31 8.31
C SER A 364 8.81 13.63 8.15
N LEU A 365 8.96 14.17 6.94
CA LEU A 365 9.52 15.51 6.73
C LEU A 365 8.47 16.63 6.82
N VAL A 366 7.18 16.28 6.88
CA VAL A 366 6.11 17.28 6.86
C VAL A 366 6.06 18.02 8.20
N ASP A 367 6.25 19.33 8.14
CA ASP A 367 6.01 20.23 9.27
C ASP A 367 4.56 20.72 9.24
N TYR A 368 3.67 20.00 9.94
CA TYR A 368 2.26 20.36 10.08
C TYR A 368 2.02 21.62 10.92
N GLY A 369 3.06 22.22 11.49
CA GLY A 369 3.03 23.55 12.10
C GLY A 369 3.00 24.69 11.06
N ARG A 370 3.14 24.38 9.77
CA ARG A 370 3.24 25.37 8.69
C ARG A 370 2.14 25.21 7.63
N PRO A 371 1.73 26.30 6.96
CA PRO A 371 0.69 26.27 5.94
C PRO A 371 1.22 25.74 4.60
N ALA A 372 2.16 26.43 3.94
CA ALA A 372 2.81 25.99 2.72
C ALA A 372 4.09 26.83 2.49
N PRO A 373 5.28 26.22 2.28
CA PRO A 373 5.51 24.78 2.31
C PRO A 373 5.54 24.23 3.75
N ALA A 374 4.90 23.09 3.97
CA ALA A 374 4.85 22.32 5.22
C ALA A 374 6.11 21.46 5.38
N ILE A 375 7.28 22.12 5.45
CA ILE A 375 8.59 21.50 5.70
C ILE A 375 9.45 22.50 6.47
N ASP A 376 10.45 22.03 7.22
CA ASP A 376 11.41 22.93 7.87
C ASP A 376 12.31 23.63 6.83
N THR A 377 11.90 24.83 6.43
CA THR A 377 12.62 25.67 5.46
C THR A 377 13.93 26.25 5.98
N SER A 378 14.26 26.08 7.27
CA SER A 378 15.54 26.51 7.80
C SER A 378 16.67 25.54 7.42
N VAL A 379 16.34 24.26 7.19
CA VAL A 379 17.29 23.22 6.81
C VAL A 379 17.05 22.67 5.42
N PHE A 380 15.81 22.59 4.93
CA PHE A 380 15.47 22.07 3.61
C PHE A 380 15.19 23.18 2.59
N ARG A 381 15.61 22.94 1.34
CA ARG A 381 15.30 23.80 0.19
C ARG A 381 14.39 23.05 -0.77
N ILE A 382 13.31 23.71 -1.19
CA ILE A 382 12.35 23.20 -2.16
C ILE A 382 12.38 24.09 -3.41
N ALA A 383 12.58 23.51 -4.59
CA ALA A 383 12.71 24.30 -5.82
C ALA A 383 11.35 24.88 -6.29
N ASP A 384 10.28 24.08 -6.19
CA ASP A 384 8.91 24.51 -6.47
C ASP A 384 8.10 24.54 -5.16
N PRO A 385 7.57 25.70 -4.73
CA PRO A 385 6.76 25.82 -3.52
C PRO A 385 5.45 25.03 -3.57
N ARG A 386 4.96 24.59 -4.74
CA ARG A 386 3.85 23.62 -4.82
C ARG A 386 4.23 22.30 -4.18
N GLY A 387 5.49 21.88 -4.34
CA GLY A 387 6.13 20.88 -3.50
C GLY A 387 5.55 19.47 -3.54
N TRP A 388 5.25 18.89 -4.70
CA TRP A 388 4.76 17.52 -4.79
C TRP A 388 5.92 16.56 -5.03
N PHE A 389 6.12 15.61 -4.11
CA PHE A 389 7.30 14.73 -4.12
C PHE A 389 6.90 13.26 -4.18
N TRP A 390 7.52 12.54 -5.11
CA TRP A 390 7.36 11.10 -5.23
C TRP A 390 7.92 10.35 -4.04
N THR A 391 7.27 9.22 -3.75
CA THR A 391 7.79 8.17 -2.87
C THR A 391 8.09 6.92 -3.70
N SER A 392 8.85 5.98 -3.16
CA SER A 392 9.10 4.67 -3.76
C SER A 392 7.94 3.68 -3.55
N THR A 393 6.88 4.09 -2.86
CA THR A 393 5.72 3.27 -2.52
C THR A 393 4.63 3.37 -3.58
N THR A 394 4.24 2.23 -4.17
CA THR A 394 3.04 2.09 -5.01
C THR A 394 1.78 2.23 -4.14
N HIS A 395 0.70 2.81 -4.66
CA HIS A 395 -0.57 2.95 -3.93
C HIS A 395 -1.36 1.64 -3.91
N GLY A 396 -0.74 0.56 -3.41
CA GLY A 396 -1.31 -0.77 -3.13
C GLY A 396 -2.43 -1.25 -4.04
N GLU A 397 -3.68 -0.89 -3.72
CA GLU A 397 -4.91 -1.23 -4.47
C GLU A 397 -4.96 -0.67 -5.91
N GLN A 398 -4.10 0.28 -6.25
CA GLN A 398 -3.98 0.89 -7.58
C GLN A 398 -2.54 0.72 -8.10
N PRO A 399 -2.20 -0.45 -8.69
CA PRO A 399 -0.84 -0.76 -9.13
C PRO A 399 -0.26 0.23 -10.13
N SER A 400 -1.10 0.94 -10.89
CA SER A 400 -0.68 1.98 -11.83
C SER A 400 -0.28 3.31 -11.19
N GLU A 401 -0.38 3.42 -9.87
CA GLU A 401 -0.20 4.67 -9.14
C GLU A 401 0.89 4.55 -8.07
N ALA A 402 1.64 5.63 -7.89
CA ALA A 402 2.59 5.76 -6.80
C ALA A 402 2.13 6.83 -5.82
N VAL A 403 2.55 6.71 -4.57
CA VAL A 403 2.24 7.67 -3.52
C VAL A 403 3.14 8.90 -3.68
N TYR A 404 2.56 10.08 -3.48
CA TYR A 404 3.28 11.33 -3.36
C TYR A 404 2.84 12.12 -2.11
N VAL A 405 3.71 13.01 -1.64
CA VAL A 405 3.45 13.94 -0.53
C VAL A 405 3.48 15.37 -1.06
N CYS A 406 2.48 16.17 -0.67
CA CYS A 406 2.37 17.59 -0.95
C CYS A 406 3.02 18.39 0.18
N PHE A 407 4.22 18.93 0.02
CA PHE A 407 4.76 19.94 0.94
C PHE A 407 4.13 21.32 0.69
N GLY A 408 3.70 21.66 -0.52
CA GLY A 408 2.88 22.85 -0.76
C GLY A 408 1.39 22.52 -0.81
N LYS A 409 0.59 23.42 -1.38
CA LYS A 409 -0.84 23.21 -1.59
C LYS A 409 -1.09 21.92 -2.38
N CYS A 410 -2.10 21.17 -1.98
CA CYS A 410 -2.49 19.89 -2.57
C CYS A 410 -3.81 20.08 -3.32
N THR A 411 -3.66 20.48 -4.58
CA THR A 411 -4.66 21.21 -5.35
C THR A 411 -5.59 20.36 -6.22
N SER A 412 -6.78 20.92 -6.48
CA SER A 412 -7.64 20.54 -7.60
C SER A 412 -7.16 21.19 -8.91
N VAL A 413 -7.74 20.82 -10.05
CA VAL A 413 -7.42 21.45 -11.36
C VAL A 413 -7.74 22.95 -11.42
N ASP A 414 -8.62 23.44 -10.54
CA ASP A 414 -8.95 24.86 -10.41
C ASP A 414 -7.98 25.61 -9.47
N GLY A 415 -6.95 24.93 -8.95
CA GLY A 415 -5.96 25.50 -8.04
C GLY A 415 -6.41 25.56 -6.58
N VAL A 416 -7.59 25.03 -6.25
CA VAL A 416 -8.11 25.02 -4.87
C VAL A 416 -7.33 24.04 -4.00
N ASP A 417 -6.86 24.45 -2.83
CA ASP A 417 -6.16 23.57 -1.88
C ASP A 417 -7.13 22.63 -1.15
N VAL A 418 -7.49 21.56 -1.83
CA VAL A 418 -8.55 20.64 -1.39
C VAL A 418 -8.10 19.66 -0.30
N HIS A 419 -6.80 19.37 -0.20
CA HIS A 419 -6.26 18.39 0.77
C HIS A 419 -5.25 18.96 1.77
N GLY A 420 -4.76 20.19 1.56
CA GLY A 420 -3.82 20.86 2.46
C GLY A 420 -2.37 20.44 2.22
N ALA A 421 -1.43 21.33 2.56
CA ALA A 421 -0.03 20.96 2.63
C ALA A 421 0.23 19.98 3.77
N GLY A 422 1.01 18.94 3.50
CA GLY A 422 1.11 17.73 4.30
C GLY A 422 0.15 16.63 3.88
N GLY A 423 -0.67 16.86 2.84
CA GLY A 423 -1.50 15.84 2.21
C GLY A 423 -0.64 14.76 1.55
N GLN A 424 -1.12 13.52 1.62
CA GLN A 424 -0.55 12.36 0.93
C GLN A 424 -1.60 11.78 0.01
N ARG A 425 -1.24 11.60 -1.27
CA ARG A 425 -2.11 11.17 -2.36
C ARG A 425 -1.39 10.15 -3.23
N SER A 426 -1.93 9.92 -4.42
CA SER A 426 -1.33 9.07 -5.44
C SER A 426 -1.58 9.62 -6.83
N ASP A 427 -0.60 9.47 -7.71
CA ASP A 427 -0.66 9.87 -9.11
C ASP A 427 -0.31 8.66 -10.00
N PRO A 428 -0.78 8.62 -11.26
CA PRO A 428 -0.30 7.65 -12.24
C PRO A 428 1.23 7.72 -12.37
N LYS A 429 1.87 6.55 -12.44
CA LYS A 429 3.33 6.43 -12.51
C LYS A 429 3.94 6.96 -13.80
N ALA A 430 3.17 6.93 -14.89
CA ALA A 430 3.57 7.32 -16.23
C ALA A 430 2.36 7.86 -17.03
N GLY A 431 2.64 8.45 -18.20
CA GLY A 431 1.65 8.97 -19.12
C GLY A 431 1.63 10.50 -19.20
N GLU A 432 0.53 11.05 -19.70
CA GLU A 432 0.39 12.48 -19.98
C GLU A 432 -0.67 13.13 -19.08
N ALA A 433 -0.26 14.14 -18.30
CA ALA A 433 -1.15 14.88 -17.40
C ALA A 433 -2.34 15.52 -18.14
N SER A 434 -2.17 15.83 -19.43
CA SER A 434 -3.22 16.37 -20.29
C SER A 434 -4.44 15.45 -20.47
N ARG A 435 -4.34 14.17 -20.10
CA ARG A 435 -5.48 13.24 -20.05
C ARG A 435 -6.40 13.46 -18.85
N TYR A 436 -5.94 14.23 -17.86
CA TYR A 436 -6.64 14.49 -16.60
C TYR A 436 -7.04 15.96 -16.46
N ARG A 437 -7.34 16.65 -17.57
CA ARG A 437 -7.74 18.07 -17.57
C ARG A 437 -8.98 18.38 -16.71
N ALA A 438 -9.88 17.41 -16.57
CA ALA A 438 -11.07 17.53 -15.71
C ALA A 438 -10.80 17.17 -14.23
N GLY A 439 -9.55 16.85 -13.90
CA GLY A 439 -9.16 16.35 -12.59
C GLY A 439 -9.66 14.94 -12.33
N ARG A 440 -9.47 14.48 -11.09
CA ARG A 440 -9.88 13.15 -10.66
C ARG A 440 -10.85 13.19 -9.47
N GLY A 441 -11.89 12.36 -9.55
CA GLY A 441 -12.91 12.22 -8.51
C GLY A 441 -13.79 13.47 -8.37
N GLY A 442 -14.70 13.47 -7.40
CA GLY A 442 -15.62 14.60 -7.16
C GLY A 442 -14.92 15.89 -6.73
N GLN A 443 -13.70 15.80 -6.21
CA GLN A 443 -12.87 16.94 -5.81
C GLN A 443 -12.00 17.49 -6.94
N GLN A 444 -12.03 16.85 -8.12
CA GLN A 444 -11.27 17.22 -9.32
C GLN A 444 -9.76 17.40 -9.03
N ASP A 445 -9.17 16.43 -8.34
CA ASP A 445 -7.76 16.47 -7.96
C ASP A 445 -6.87 16.71 -9.18
N GLU A 446 -5.89 17.61 -9.05
CA GLU A 446 -4.86 17.81 -10.07
C GLU A 446 -4.00 16.53 -10.15
N VAL A 447 -3.72 16.10 -11.38
CA VAL A 447 -2.84 14.96 -11.66
C VAL A 447 -1.63 15.47 -12.44
N ARG A 448 -0.43 15.29 -11.90
CA ARG A 448 0.80 15.82 -12.51
C ARG A 448 1.57 14.78 -13.27
N ILE A 449 1.65 13.55 -12.77
CA ILE A 449 2.52 12.46 -13.26
C ILE A 449 4.02 12.80 -13.11
N ARG A 450 4.41 14.06 -13.29
CA ARG A 450 5.75 14.57 -13.09
C ARG A 450 5.83 15.28 -11.73
N ASN A 451 6.35 14.59 -10.74
CA ASN A 451 6.57 15.11 -9.39
C ASN A 451 8.08 15.19 -9.09
N TYR A 452 8.45 15.95 -8.06
CA TYR A 452 9.84 16.11 -7.62
C TYR A 452 10.32 14.87 -6.85
N ALA A 453 11.63 14.78 -6.61
CA ALA A 453 12.21 13.74 -5.77
C ALA A 453 13.21 14.34 -4.80
N ARG A 454 13.24 13.80 -3.59
CA ARG A 454 14.25 14.08 -2.56
C ARG A 454 14.73 12.75 -2.06
N CYS A 455 16.03 12.49 -2.22
CA CYS A 455 16.58 11.19 -1.89
C CYS A 455 16.92 11.09 -0.40
N VAL A 456 16.88 9.86 0.11
CA VAL A 456 17.19 9.50 1.49
C VAL A 456 18.20 8.36 1.50
N ARG A 457 18.94 8.23 2.59
CA ARG A 457 19.79 7.09 2.93
C ARG A 457 19.80 6.90 4.44
N PRO A 458 20.27 5.76 4.98
CA PRO A 458 20.53 5.65 6.41
C PRO A 458 21.58 6.66 6.88
N ALA A 459 21.41 7.21 8.09
CA ALA A 459 22.45 8.01 8.73
C ALA A 459 23.66 7.13 9.12
N PRO A 460 24.90 7.67 9.06
CA PRO A 460 26.13 6.98 9.48
C PRO A 460 26.12 6.48 10.93
#